data_AF-A0A951PQG3-F1
#
_entry.id   AF-A0A951PQG3-F1
#
_cell.length_a   1.000
_cell.length_b   1.000
_cell.length_c   1.000
_cell.angle_alpha   90.00
_cell.angle_beta   90.00
_cell.angle_gamma   90.00
#
_symmetry.space_group_name_H-M   'P 1'
#
loop_
_entity.id
_entity.type
_entity.pdbx_description
1 polymer ?
#
loop_
_entity_poly.entity_id
_entity_poly.type
_entity_poly.pdbx_seq_one_letter_code
_entity_poly.pdbx_strand_id
1 'polypeptide(L)'
;MKPQMEANPITRGLKMHSVVCVSTQQVPLGVLHQEVWVRDLAQLGKKHTRHKRPIQDKESQRWLTALLVTEQVILAQEENPPTGVEPIHWLLLTTLAIADAADVVQYLRWYSYRWLIERYHYVLKSGCRVEQLQLESAARLQRALAT
;
A
#
# COMPACT_ATOMS: atom_id res chain seq x y z
N MET A 1 55.54 -4.65 -5.11
CA MET A 1 54.32 -4.16 -5.79
C MET A 1 53.13 -4.87 -5.13
N LYS A 2 52.41 -4.20 -4.23
CA LYS A 2 51.24 -4.81 -3.55
C LYS A 2 50.03 -4.72 -4.49
N PRO A 3 49.24 -5.80 -4.65
CA PRO A 3 48.07 -5.75 -5.52
C PRO A 3 47.04 -4.78 -4.94
N GLN A 4 46.55 -3.87 -5.78
CA GLN A 4 45.42 -3.01 -5.48
C GLN A 4 44.20 -3.91 -5.22
N MET A 5 43.69 -3.88 -3.99
CA MET A 5 42.39 -4.43 -3.67
C MET A 5 41.33 -3.60 -4.40
N GLU A 6 40.81 -4.13 -5.52
CA GLU A 6 39.56 -3.63 -6.10
C GLU A 6 38.45 -3.77 -5.05
N ALA A 7 37.75 -2.66 -4.79
CA ALA A 7 36.63 -2.61 -3.88
C ALA A 7 35.49 -3.50 -4.41
N ASN A 8 35.17 -4.56 -3.67
CA ASN A 8 34.07 -5.47 -3.95
C ASN A 8 32.73 -4.69 -4.09
N PRO A 9 31.99 -4.81 -5.21
CA PRO A 9 30.78 -4.04 -5.45
C PRO A 9 29.74 -4.36 -4.38
N ILE A 10 29.38 -3.31 -3.65
CA ILE A 10 28.50 -3.32 -2.48
C ILE A 10 27.19 -4.06 -2.76
N THR A 11 26.83 -5.02 -1.90
CA THR A 11 25.53 -5.69 -1.90
C THR A 11 24.39 -4.66 -1.81
N ARG A 12 23.64 -4.52 -2.91
CA ARG A 12 22.49 -3.61 -3.05
C ARG A 12 21.25 -4.23 -2.42
N GLY A 13 21.20 -4.27 -1.09
CA GLY A 13 20.02 -4.77 -0.37
C GLY A 13 18.91 -3.73 -0.31
N LEU A 14 17.74 -4.05 -0.88
CA LEU A 14 16.47 -3.36 -0.60
C LEU A 14 15.98 -3.76 0.79
N LYS A 15 15.48 -2.78 1.53
CA LYS A 15 14.77 -2.97 2.80
C LYS A 15 13.32 -2.60 2.58
N MET A 16 12.44 -3.30 3.29
CA MET A 16 11.01 -3.08 3.26
C MET A 16 10.47 -3.14 4.68
N HIS A 17 9.60 -2.19 5.02
CA HIS A 17 8.84 -2.16 6.27
C HIS A 17 7.37 -2.09 5.91
N SER A 18 6.64 -3.15 6.23
CA SER A 18 5.22 -3.27 5.92
C SER A 18 4.41 -3.31 7.21
N VAL A 19 3.32 -2.56 7.24
CA VAL A 19 2.29 -2.65 8.27
C VAL A 19 1.13 -3.44 7.68
N VAL A 20 0.77 -4.54 8.33
CA VAL A 20 -0.31 -5.41 7.91
C VAL A 20 -1.43 -5.33 8.94
N CYS A 21 -2.66 -5.15 8.47
CA CYS A 21 -3.85 -5.21 9.30
C CYS A 21 -4.33 -6.66 9.39
N VAL A 22 -4.61 -7.10 10.60
CA VAL A 22 -5.11 -8.45 10.89
C VAL A 22 -6.28 -8.32 11.86
N SER A 23 -7.36 -9.08 11.62
CA SER A 23 -8.50 -9.13 12.53
C SER A 23 -8.17 -9.87 13.83
N THR A 24 -9.02 -9.72 14.85
CA THR A 24 -8.91 -10.48 16.11
C THR A 24 -9.05 -12.00 15.93
N GLN A 25 -9.63 -12.42 14.80
CA GLN A 25 -9.75 -13.82 14.38
C GLN A 25 -8.58 -14.27 13.50
N GLN A 26 -7.49 -13.49 13.45
CA GLN A 26 -6.28 -13.79 12.67
C GLN A 26 -6.49 -13.77 11.15
N VAL A 27 -7.52 -13.07 10.66
CA VAL A 27 -7.75 -12.90 9.22
C VAL A 27 -6.94 -11.71 8.71
N PRO A 28 -6.04 -11.87 7.73
CA PRO A 28 -5.31 -10.74 7.14
C PRO A 28 -6.28 -9.86 6.35
N LEU A 29 -6.38 -8.59 6.75
CA LEU A 29 -7.24 -7.59 6.12
C LEU A 29 -6.50 -6.81 5.02
N GLY A 30 -5.16 -6.85 5.02
CA GLY A 30 -4.32 -6.27 3.95
C GLY A 30 -3.14 -5.46 4.47
N VAL A 31 -2.39 -4.85 3.55
CA VAL A 31 -1.25 -3.97 3.86
C VAL A 31 -1.75 -2.53 4.02
N LEU A 32 -1.50 -1.92 5.17
CA LEU A 32 -1.89 -0.51 5.45
C LEU A 32 -0.85 0.49 4.99
N HIS A 33 0.41 0.13 5.16
CA HIS A 33 1.53 0.98 4.81
C HIS A 33 2.70 0.10 4.40
N GLN A 34 3.41 0.52 3.36
CA GLN A 34 4.62 -0.14 2.93
C GLN A 34 5.64 0.90 2.52
N GLU A 35 6.79 0.86 3.18
CA GLU A 35 7.92 1.69 2.82
C GLU A 35 9.08 0.81 2.37
N VAL A 36 9.64 1.13 1.20
CA VAL A 36 10.79 0.43 0.60
C VAL A 36 11.94 1.42 0.47
N TRP A 37 13.13 1.05 0.90
CA TRP A 37 14.31 1.90 0.81
C TRP A 37 15.58 1.10 0.58
N VAL A 38 16.63 1.80 0.13
CA VAL A 38 17.97 1.25 -0.05
C VAL A 38 18.88 1.83 1.01
N ARG A 39 19.90 1.09 1.44
CA ARG A 39 20.92 1.63 2.34
C ARG A 39 21.74 2.69 1.63
N ASP A 40 21.89 3.83 2.27
CA ASP A 40 22.85 4.84 1.84
C ASP A 40 24.29 4.30 2.00
N LEU A 41 24.99 4.21 0.87
CA LEU A 41 26.35 3.71 0.78
C LEU A 41 27.35 4.64 1.48
N ALA A 42 27.06 5.95 1.54
CA ALA A 42 27.89 6.93 2.24
C ALA A 42 27.90 6.74 3.76
N GLN A 43 27.06 5.84 4.30
CA GLN A 43 26.98 5.53 5.72
C GLN A 43 27.62 4.19 6.12
N LEU A 44 28.22 3.47 5.16
CA LEU A 44 28.97 2.26 5.43
C LEU A 44 30.16 2.55 6.36
N GLY A 45 30.43 1.64 7.31
CA GLY A 45 31.52 1.79 8.29
C GLY A 45 31.21 2.69 9.48
N LYS A 46 30.15 3.49 9.46
CA LYS A 46 29.79 4.44 10.55
C LYS A 46 29.01 3.79 11.70
N LYS A 47 29.23 2.50 11.98
CA LYS A 47 28.48 1.72 13.00
C LYS A 47 28.65 2.31 14.41
N HIS A 48 29.86 2.76 14.75
CA HIS A 48 30.19 3.27 16.09
C HIS A 48 29.49 4.60 16.42
N THR A 49 29.18 5.42 15.42
CA THR A 49 28.49 6.71 15.63
C THR A 49 26.97 6.60 15.52
N ARG A 50 26.42 5.40 15.26
CA ARG A 50 24.97 5.16 15.08
C ARG A 50 24.14 5.64 16.26
N HIS A 51 24.63 5.48 17.49
CA HIS A 51 23.90 5.89 18.69
C HIS A 51 23.69 7.40 18.77
N LYS A 52 24.66 8.19 18.28
CA LYS A 52 24.65 9.67 18.29
C LYS A 52 23.70 10.29 17.27
N ARG A 53 23.13 9.50 16.36
CA ARG A 53 22.21 10.00 15.35
C ARG A 53 20.89 10.47 16.00
N PRO A 54 20.31 11.58 15.53
CA PRO A 54 18.93 11.91 15.78
C PRO A 54 17.99 10.74 15.45
N ILE A 55 16.85 10.65 16.14
CA ILE A 55 15.93 9.52 15.96
C ILE A 55 15.37 9.47 14.54
N GLN A 56 15.14 10.64 13.94
CA GLN A 56 14.63 10.83 12.58
C GLN A 56 15.52 10.18 11.53
N ASP A 57 16.84 10.15 11.78
CA ASP A 57 17.81 9.55 10.88
C ASP A 57 17.96 8.04 11.12
N LYS A 58 17.41 7.49 12.21
CA LYS A 58 17.52 6.06 12.51
C LYS A 58 16.45 5.29 11.77
N GLU A 59 16.79 4.05 11.40
CA GLU A 59 15.83 3.09 10.83
C GLU A 59 14.63 2.84 11.76
N SER A 60 14.78 3.02 13.07
CA SER A 60 13.69 2.95 14.04
C SER A 60 12.62 4.03 13.84
N GLN A 61 12.94 5.15 13.18
CA GLN A 61 11.95 6.18 12.82
C GLN A 61 10.79 5.61 11.99
N ARG A 62 11.06 4.57 11.20
CA ARG A 62 10.08 3.90 10.35
C ARG A 62 8.90 3.34 11.14
N TRP A 63 9.11 2.95 12.40
CA TRP A 63 8.04 2.53 13.31
C TRP A 63 7.11 3.69 13.68
N LEU A 64 7.67 4.87 13.94
CA LEU A 64 6.89 6.07 14.27
C LEU A 64 6.13 6.58 13.04
N THR A 65 6.78 6.60 11.87
CA THR A 65 6.13 6.94 10.60
C THR A 65 4.98 5.99 10.30
N ALA A 66 5.22 4.68 10.42
CA ALA A 66 4.20 3.66 10.23
C ALA A 66 2.99 3.90 11.15
N LEU A 67 3.24 4.12 12.46
CA LEU A 67 2.18 4.38 13.43
C LEU A 67 1.32 5.58 13.03
N LEU A 68 1.96 6.73 12.75
CA LEU A 68 1.28 7.97 12.36
C LEU A 68 0.43 7.80 11.10
N VAL A 69 0.96 7.10 10.10
CA VAL A 69 0.25 6.91 8.81
C VAL A 69 -0.92 5.94 8.94
N THR A 70 -0.92 5.05 9.93
CA THR A 70 -1.99 4.07 10.16
C THR A 70 -3.03 4.51 11.20
N GLU A 71 -2.89 5.70 11.77
CA GLU A 71 -3.75 6.18 12.87
C GLU A 71 -5.13 6.66 12.38
N GLN A 72 -5.29 6.91 11.07
CA GLN A 72 -6.52 7.49 10.52
C GLN A 72 -7.52 6.41 10.12
N VAL A 73 -8.63 6.37 10.86
CA VAL A 73 -9.71 5.40 10.70
C VAL A 73 -11.04 6.14 10.54
N ILE A 74 -11.82 5.72 9.56
CA ILE A 74 -13.20 6.19 9.36
C ILE A 74 -14.15 5.00 9.59
N LEU A 75 -15.02 5.12 10.57
CA LEU A 75 -16.15 4.22 10.76
C LEU A 75 -17.40 4.86 10.16
N ALA A 76 -18.00 4.22 9.17
CA ALA A 76 -19.27 4.62 8.59
C ALA A 76 -20.31 3.53 8.81
N GLN A 77 -21.39 3.89 9.51
CA GLN A 77 -22.51 3.00 9.79
C GLN A 77 -23.80 3.67 9.31
N GLU A 78 -24.60 2.92 8.56
CA GLU A 78 -25.93 3.36 8.13
C GLU A 78 -26.88 3.36 9.33
N GLU A 79 -27.40 4.54 9.68
CA GLU A 79 -28.29 4.70 10.83
C GLU A 79 -29.68 4.12 10.59
N ASN A 80 -30.24 4.30 9.39
CA ASN A 80 -31.62 3.95 9.07
C ASN A 80 -31.68 3.07 7.81
N PRO A 81 -31.25 1.79 7.88
CA PRO A 81 -31.30 0.89 6.74
C PRO A 81 -32.75 0.56 6.35
N PRO A 82 -33.05 0.33 5.05
CA PRO A 82 -34.36 -0.14 4.62
C PRO A 82 -34.75 -1.48 5.26
N THR A 83 -36.05 -1.69 5.46
CA THR A 83 -36.58 -2.92 6.07
C THR A 83 -36.14 -4.16 5.29
N GLY A 84 -35.47 -5.09 5.97
CA GLY A 84 -34.99 -6.35 5.39
C GLY A 84 -33.67 -6.26 4.61
N VAL A 85 -33.02 -5.09 4.62
CA VAL A 85 -31.69 -4.89 4.03
C VAL A 85 -30.63 -4.86 5.13
N GLU A 86 -29.50 -5.53 4.91
CA GLU A 86 -28.36 -5.47 5.82
C GLU A 86 -27.73 -4.07 5.78
N PRO A 87 -27.51 -3.40 6.92
CA PRO A 87 -26.97 -2.05 6.96
C PRO A 87 -25.55 -1.98 6.42
N ILE A 88 -25.22 -0.87 5.77
CA ILE A 88 -23.83 -0.57 5.44
C ILE A 88 -23.04 -0.34 6.74
N HIS A 89 -21.96 -1.10 6.91
CA HIS A 89 -21.01 -0.94 8.02
C HIS A 89 -19.59 -1.06 7.47
N TRP A 90 -18.90 0.09 7.33
CA TRP A 90 -17.57 0.18 6.76
C TRP A 90 -16.57 0.72 7.78
N LEU A 91 -15.44 0.03 7.90
CA LEU A 91 -14.25 0.52 8.59
C LEU A 91 -13.18 0.79 7.52
N LEU A 92 -12.91 2.06 7.24
CA LEU A 92 -11.94 2.49 6.25
C LEU A 92 -10.66 2.94 6.93
N LEU A 93 -9.53 2.44 6.43
CA LEU A 93 -8.19 2.85 6.83
C LEU A 93 -7.63 3.71 5.71
N THR A 94 -7.15 4.89 6.05
CA THR A 94 -6.63 5.85 5.07
C THR A 94 -5.28 6.39 5.50
N THR A 95 -4.43 6.69 4.53
CA THR A 95 -3.17 7.42 4.75
C THR A 95 -3.33 8.92 4.52
N LEU A 96 -4.52 9.35 4.08
CA LEU A 96 -4.85 10.75 3.88
C LEU A 96 -5.17 11.41 5.23
N ALA A 97 -4.66 12.62 5.44
CA ALA A 97 -4.91 13.36 6.66
C ALA A 97 -6.39 13.75 6.75
N ILE A 98 -7.03 13.49 7.89
CA ILE A 98 -8.39 13.91 8.18
C ILE A 98 -8.30 15.18 9.03
N ALA A 99 -8.56 16.34 8.43
CA ALA A 99 -8.58 17.61 9.16
C ALA A 99 -9.98 17.91 9.69
N ASP A 100 -11.02 17.59 8.92
CA ASP A 100 -12.41 17.87 9.26
C ASP A 100 -13.41 16.82 8.73
N ALA A 101 -14.70 17.06 8.98
CA ALA A 101 -15.77 16.18 8.53
C ALA A 101 -15.96 16.16 7.00
N ALA A 102 -15.55 17.23 6.29
CA ALA A 102 -15.67 17.28 4.84
C ALA A 102 -14.69 16.29 4.17
N ASP A 103 -13.49 16.13 4.74
CA ASP A 103 -12.54 15.09 4.32
C ASP A 103 -13.16 13.69 4.43
N VAL A 104 -13.79 13.39 5.58
CA VAL A 104 -14.44 12.09 5.83
C VAL A 104 -15.51 11.80 4.78
N VAL A 105 -16.40 12.77 4.52
CA VAL A 105 -17.45 12.64 3.50
C VAL A 105 -16.86 12.43 2.10
N GLN A 106 -15.79 13.15 1.77
CA GLN A 106 -15.10 13.02 0.49
C GLN A 106 -14.47 11.63 0.33
N TYR A 107 -13.87 11.09 1.39
CA TYR A 107 -13.22 9.78 1.34
C TYR A 107 -14.24 8.65 1.26
N LEU A 108 -15.36 8.76 1.97
CA LEU A 108 -16.49 7.85 1.83
C LEU A 108 -17.06 7.88 0.42
N ARG A 109 -17.19 9.06 -0.19
CA ARG A 109 -17.61 9.21 -1.59
C ARG A 109 -16.64 8.51 -2.53
N TRP A 110 -15.33 8.72 -2.39
CA TRP A 110 -14.34 7.99 -3.21
C TRP A 110 -14.43 6.49 -3.02
N TYR A 111 -14.57 6.02 -1.77
CA TYR A 111 -14.71 4.60 -1.50
C TYR A 111 -15.99 4.01 -2.10
N SER A 112 -17.08 4.78 -2.15
CA SER A 112 -18.33 4.35 -2.80
C SER A 112 -18.13 4.03 -4.30
N TYR A 113 -17.16 4.66 -4.96
CA TYR A 113 -16.78 4.37 -6.33
C TYR A 113 -15.96 3.09 -6.52
N ARG A 114 -15.59 2.39 -5.45
CA ARG A 114 -14.85 1.11 -5.53
C ARG A 114 -15.53 0.11 -6.46
N TRP A 115 -16.86 0.12 -6.54
CA TRP A 115 -17.64 -0.76 -7.43
C TRP A 115 -17.46 -0.48 -8.92
N LEU A 116 -16.96 0.71 -9.31
CA LEU A 116 -16.72 1.02 -10.73
C LEU A 116 -15.71 0.06 -11.36
N ILE A 117 -14.73 -0.44 -10.60
CA ILE A 117 -13.76 -1.41 -11.12
C ILE A 117 -14.44 -2.73 -11.49
N GLU A 118 -15.49 -3.14 -10.77
CA GLU A 118 -16.25 -4.33 -11.10
C GLU A 118 -17.04 -4.14 -12.39
N ARG A 119 -17.59 -2.93 -12.62
CA ARG A 119 -18.22 -2.60 -13.90
C ARG A 119 -17.20 -2.63 -15.04
N TYR A 120 -16.00 -2.10 -14.83
CA TYR A 120 -14.91 -2.20 -15.80
C TYR A 120 -14.55 -3.67 -16.09
N HIS A 121 -14.36 -4.50 -15.06
CA HIS A 121 -14.12 -5.93 -15.22
C HIS A 121 -15.26 -6.65 -15.94
N TYR A 122 -16.51 -6.29 -15.66
CA TYR A 122 -17.68 -6.83 -16.36
C TYR A 122 -17.66 -6.47 -17.85
N VAL A 123 -17.36 -5.22 -18.20
CA VAL A 123 -17.24 -4.80 -19.60
C VAL A 123 -16.12 -5.58 -20.29
N LEU A 124 -14.94 -5.71 -19.67
CA LEU A 124 -13.84 -6.49 -20.24
C LEU A 124 -14.19 -7.96 -20.46
N LYS A 125 -14.81 -8.60 -19.47
CA LYS A 125 -15.09 -10.04 -19.49
C LYS A 125 -16.31 -10.41 -20.32
N SER A 126 -17.41 -9.68 -20.19
CA SER A 126 -18.67 -10.01 -20.84
C SER A 126 -18.89 -9.21 -22.13
N GLY A 127 -18.49 -7.94 -22.15
CA GLY A 127 -18.59 -7.07 -23.32
C GLY A 127 -17.49 -7.36 -24.35
N CYS A 128 -16.24 -7.13 -23.98
CA CYS A 128 -15.08 -7.35 -24.83
C CYS A 128 -14.70 -8.84 -24.95
N ARG A 129 -15.26 -9.71 -24.10
CA ARG A 129 -15.01 -11.16 -24.08
C ARG A 129 -13.52 -11.50 -24.04
N VAL A 130 -12.74 -10.72 -23.28
CA VAL A 130 -11.27 -10.82 -23.27
C VAL A 130 -10.77 -12.23 -22.92
N GLU A 131 -11.53 -12.97 -22.11
CA GLU A 131 -11.21 -14.34 -21.70
C GLU A 131 -11.33 -15.37 -22.84
N GLN A 132 -12.06 -15.06 -23.92
CA GLN A 132 -12.17 -15.91 -25.11
C GLN A 132 -11.01 -15.75 -26.08
N LEU A 133 -10.19 -14.70 -25.91
CA LEU A 133 -9.09 -14.41 -26.84
C LEU A 133 -7.92 -15.41 -26.71
N GLN A 134 -7.92 -16.28 -25.68
CA GLN A 134 -6.93 -17.35 -25.46
C GLN A 134 -5.48 -16.86 -25.70
N LEU A 135 -5.14 -15.69 -25.18
CA LEU A 135 -3.86 -15.03 -25.47
C LEU A 135 -2.78 -15.62 -24.55
N GLU A 136 -1.92 -16.44 -25.13
CA GLU A 136 -0.87 -17.18 -24.41
C GLU A 136 0.35 -16.32 -24.02
N SER A 137 0.45 -15.07 -24.50
CA SER A 137 1.60 -14.21 -24.21
C SER A 137 1.20 -12.81 -23.77
N ALA A 138 1.96 -12.29 -22.79
CA ALA A 138 1.76 -10.96 -22.21
C ALA A 138 1.73 -9.85 -23.27
N ALA A 139 2.60 -9.94 -24.29
CA ALA A 139 2.64 -8.97 -25.39
C ALA A 139 1.36 -8.95 -26.23
N ARG A 140 0.68 -10.10 -26.40
CA ARG A 140 -0.60 -10.16 -27.10
C ARG A 140 -1.73 -9.61 -26.25
N LEU A 141 -1.73 -9.90 -24.95
CA LEU A 141 -2.69 -9.39 -23.98
C LEU A 141 -2.58 -7.86 -23.86
N GLN A 142 -1.37 -7.32 -23.83
CA GLN A 142 -1.11 -5.88 -23.78
C GLN A 142 -1.62 -5.16 -25.05
N ARG A 143 -1.47 -5.77 -26.24
CA ARG A 143 -2.03 -5.23 -27.48
C ARG A 143 -3.56 -5.28 -27.54
N ALA A 144 -4.17 -6.30 -26.93
CA ALA A 144 -5.63 -6.44 -26.90
C ALA A 144 -6.30 -5.47 -25.91
N LEU A 145 -5.57 -5.03 -24.87
CA LEU A 145 -6.04 -4.11 -23.85
C LEU A 145 -5.67 -2.65 -24.10
N ALA A 146 -4.64 -2.38 -24.92
CA ALA A 146 -4.24 -1.03 -25.28
C ALA A 146 -5.18 -0.47 -26.36
N THR A 147 -6.19 0.28 -25.93
CA THR A 147 -6.99 1.17 -26.79
C THR A 147 -6.80 2.60 -26.33
#